data_AF-A0A7E4VWJ3-F1
#
_entry.id   AF-A0A7E4VWJ3-F1
#
_cell.length_a   1.000
_cell.length_b   1.000
_cell.length_c   1.000
_cell.angle_alpha   90.00
_cell.angle_beta   90.00
_cell.angle_gamma   90.00
#
_symmetry.space_group_name_H-M   'P 1'
#
loop_
_entity.id
_entity.type
_entity.pdbx_description
1 polymer ?
#
loop_
_entity_poly.entity_id
_entity_poly.type
_entity_poly.pdbx_seq_one_letter_code
_entity_poly.pdbx_strand_id
1 'polypeptide(L)'
;MMASSRVNLLKAALGTFPAKFCGQSTRNTYVFQHVVVPPATPPGQTQRPPTEKQDFQKYELIEEETTTPAGPISVILLEDVEGVGHQFDVVEVDREIARNDLLLTRKAQYASPFDLKYYGDLKERMKDELAKRVRIPFEWLQIGRRLQKMVVPLTVSMDDAWTLNKGIVVASLRQIGVDVLDGAVHLPVEAISGPNFELEARLIRFYIVINKQYVIPMIGRLSHISADESKQALYPDTDKAITSEQLRKFGLVPETPYFHKSADIDDNFGVFDFMKARAKKV
;
A
#
# COMPACT_ATOMS: atom_id res chain seq x y z
N MET A 1 -50.53 13.87 -14.01
CA MET A 1 -50.18 12.43 -13.86
C MET A 1 -48.71 12.31 -14.25
N MET A 2 -47.79 12.36 -13.28
CA MET A 2 -47.17 11.19 -12.59
C MET A 2 -46.41 10.32 -13.62
N ALA A 3 -45.10 10.06 -13.59
CA ALA A 3 -44.03 10.18 -12.59
C ALA A 3 -42.69 10.22 -13.37
N SER A 4 -41.72 11.13 -13.12
CA SER A 4 -40.68 11.08 -12.07
C SER A 4 -40.12 9.69 -11.78
N SER A 5 -38.99 9.34 -12.38
CA SER A 5 -38.07 8.34 -11.83
C SER A 5 -36.63 8.84 -11.97
N ARG A 6 -36.07 9.26 -10.84
CA ARG A 6 -34.68 9.69 -10.67
C ARG A 6 -33.81 8.45 -10.48
N VAL A 7 -32.80 8.29 -11.32
CA VAL A 7 -31.73 7.31 -11.13
C VAL A 7 -30.72 7.90 -10.14
N ASN A 8 -30.87 7.53 -8.87
CA ASN A 8 -29.87 7.80 -7.83
C ASN A 8 -28.80 6.70 -7.88
N LEU A 9 -27.60 7.05 -8.34
CA LEU A 9 -26.41 6.23 -8.20
C LEU A 9 -25.82 6.44 -6.81
N LEU A 10 -26.02 5.45 -5.93
CA LEU A 10 -25.40 5.33 -4.62
C LEU A 10 -23.89 5.14 -4.78
N LYS A 11 -23.14 6.23 -4.60
CA LYS A 11 -21.69 6.20 -4.40
C LYS A 11 -21.45 5.72 -2.96
N ALA A 12 -21.03 4.46 -2.84
CA ALA A 12 -20.75 3.82 -1.57
C ALA A 12 -19.79 4.66 -0.71
N ALA A 13 -20.19 4.87 0.53
CA ALA A 13 -19.43 5.56 1.56
C ALA A 13 -18.21 4.72 1.96
N LEU A 14 -17.07 5.00 1.33
CA LEU A 14 -15.77 4.74 1.93
C LEU A 14 -15.56 5.79 3.00
N GLY A 15 -15.38 5.33 4.24
CA GLY A 15 -15.29 6.15 5.45
C GLY A 15 -14.38 7.36 5.26
N THR A 16 -14.98 8.54 5.29
CA THR A 16 -14.29 9.81 5.47
C THR A 16 -13.65 9.77 6.85
N PHE A 17 -12.37 9.43 6.91
CA PHE A 17 -11.55 9.71 8.10
C PHE A 17 -11.74 11.19 8.43
N PRO A 18 -11.96 11.56 9.72
CA PRO A 18 -12.00 12.96 10.08
C PRO A 18 -10.67 13.55 9.65
N ALA A 19 -10.72 14.51 8.71
CA ALA A 19 -9.57 15.30 8.35
C ALA A 19 -9.04 15.88 9.65
N LYS A 20 -7.91 15.34 10.12
CA LYS A 20 -7.21 15.89 11.28
C LYS A 20 -6.94 17.34 10.89
N PHE A 21 -7.61 18.25 11.58
CA PHE A 21 -7.36 19.68 11.47
C PHE A 21 -5.96 19.93 12.02
N CYS A 22 -4.95 19.65 11.21
CA CYS A 22 -3.62 20.16 11.41
C CYS A 22 -3.76 21.65 11.11
N GLY A 23 -3.62 22.49 12.13
CA GLY A 23 -3.61 23.95 12.01
C GLY A 23 -2.37 24.41 11.26
N GLN A 24 -2.16 23.93 10.03
CA GLN A 24 -1.22 24.53 9.13
C GLN A 24 -1.78 25.89 8.77
N SER A 25 -0.93 26.92 8.92
CA SER A 25 -1.20 28.25 8.38
C SER A 25 -1.62 28.09 6.92
N THR A 26 -2.87 28.41 6.61
CA THR A 26 -3.28 28.60 5.22
C THR A 26 -2.42 29.72 4.64
N ARG A 27 -2.00 29.59 3.38
CA ARG A 27 -1.17 30.59 2.69
C ARG A 27 -2.03 31.79 2.30
N ASN A 28 -2.50 32.55 3.28
CA ASN A 28 -3.36 33.71 3.06
C ASN A 28 -2.51 34.99 2.90
N THR A 29 -1.44 34.91 2.12
CA THR A 29 -0.61 36.08 1.81
C THR A 29 -1.15 36.75 0.56
N TYR A 30 -1.47 38.03 0.68
CA TYR A 30 -1.86 38.88 -0.43
C TYR A 30 -0.73 39.87 -0.69
N VAL A 31 -0.23 39.90 -1.92
CA VAL A 31 0.80 40.85 -2.34
C VAL A 31 0.10 42.05 -2.96
N PHE A 32 0.26 43.19 -2.28
CA PHE A 32 -0.35 44.46 -2.68
C PHE A 32 0.70 45.43 -3.22
N GLN A 33 0.34 46.18 -4.27
CA GLN A 33 1.10 47.33 -4.76
C GLN A 33 0.41 48.62 -4.37
N HIS A 34 1.17 49.67 -4.04
CA HIS A 34 0.60 51.02 -3.96
C HIS A 34 0.13 51.48 -5.35
N VAL A 35 -1.12 51.95 -5.43
CA VAL A 35 -1.67 52.55 -6.67
C VAL A 35 -0.92 53.84 -7.01
N VAL A 36 -0.62 54.64 -5.98
CA VAL A 36 0.22 55.84 -6.10
C VAL A 36 1.51 55.61 -5.32
N VAL A 37 2.60 55.42 -6.05
CA VAL A 37 3.91 55.16 -5.44
C VAL A 37 4.40 56.41 -4.70
N PRO A 38 4.69 56.33 -3.39
CA PRO A 38 5.24 57.47 -2.67
C PRO A 38 6.64 57.83 -3.21
N PRO A 39 7.03 59.11 -3.15
CA PRO A 39 8.36 59.53 -3.58
C PRO A 39 9.44 58.79 -2.76
N ALA A 40 10.57 58.50 -3.39
CA ALA A 40 11.67 57.77 -2.75
C ALA A 40 12.11 58.46 -1.45
N THR A 41 12.23 57.67 -0.39
CA THR A 41 12.69 58.18 0.92
C THR A 41 14.16 58.63 0.79
N PRO A 42 14.49 59.87 1.22
CA PRO A 42 15.87 60.32 1.24
C PRO A 42 16.76 59.43 2.12
N PRO A 43 18.04 59.24 1.76
CA PRO A 43 18.95 58.42 2.57
C PRO A 43 19.09 58.99 3.98
N GLY A 44 18.94 58.13 4.99
CA GLY A 44 19.03 58.52 6.41
C GLY A 44 17.74 59.09 7.01
N GLN A 45 16.66 59.22 6.24
CA GLN A 45 15.33 59.55 6.77
C GLN A 45 14.46 58.30 6.89
N THR A 46 13.50 58.35 7.80
CA THR A 46 12.49 57.30 7.95
C THR A 46 11.47 57.36 6.82
N GLN A 47 10.95 56.19 6.44
CA GLN A 47 9.87 56.11 5.46
C GLN A 47 8.64 56.87 5.98
N ARG A 48 8.01 57.66 5.11
CA ARG A 48 6.79 58.40 5.46
C ARG A 48 5.67 57.43 5.82
N PRO A 49 4.86 57.74 6.85
CA PRO A 49 3.76 56.86 7.25
C PRO A 49 2.65 56.86 6.18
N PRO A 50 2.07 55.70 5.82
CA PRO A 50 0.94 55.63 4.88
C PRO A 50 -0.30 56.43 5.34
N THR A 51 -0.40 56.72 6.64
CA THR A 51 -1.51 57.50 7.23
C THR A 51 -1.50 58.98 6.83
N GLU A 52 -0.37 59.52 6.35
CA GLU A 52 -0.22 60.95 6.00
C GLU A 52 -1.18 61.39 4.88
N LYS A 53 -1.43 60.52 3.88
CA LYS A 53 -2.31 60.81 2.75
C LYS A 53 -3.18 59.61 2.40
N GLN A 54 -4.44 59.89 2.05
CA GLN A 54 -5.38 58.84 1.62
C GLN A 54 -4.91 58.11 0.35
N ASP A 55 -4.20 58.80 -0.55
CA ASP A 55 -3.68 58.17 -1.76
C ASP A 55 -2.62 57.08 -1.49
N PHE A 56 -1.86 57.21 -0.40
CA PHE A 56 -0.88 56.19 0.00
C PHE A 56 -1.53 54.95 0.63
N GLN A 57 -2.80 55.03 1.01
CA GLN A 57 -3.56 53.90 1.57
C GLN A 57 -4.29 53.09 0.49
N LYS A 58 -4.20 53.51 -0.78
CA LYS A 58 -4.80 52.81 -1.91
C LYS A 58 -3.84 51.75 -2.42
N TYR A 59 -4.30 50.50 -2.36
CA TYR A 59 -3.55 49.34 -2.80
C TYR A 59 -4.29 48.59 -3.90
N GLU A 60 -3.53 48.08 -4.86
CA GLU A 60 -3.99 47.14 -5.88
C GLU A 60 -3.46 45.75 -5.56
N LEU A 61 -4.32 44.74 -5.67
CA LEU A 61 -3.92 43.35 -5.46
C LEU A 61 -3.22 42.84 -6.72
N ILE A 62 -1.96 42.45 -6.58
CA ILE A 62 -1.18 41.89 -7.71
C ILE A 62 -1.29 40.37 -7.71
N GLU A 63 -0.97 39.75 -6.58
CA GLU A 63 -0.81 38.30 -6.48
C GLU A 63 -1.44 37.76 -5.20
N GLU A 64 -2.11 36.64 -5.36
CA GLU A 64 -2.63 35.82 -4.27
C GLU A 64 -1.78 34.54 -4.18
N GLU A 65 -0.98 34.39 -3.14
CA GLU A 65 -0.13 33.20 -2.96
C GLU A 65 -0.95 31.92 -2.77
N THR A 66 -2.23 32.04 -2.41
CA THR A 66 -3.20 30.94 -2.35
C THR A 66 -3.40 30.25 -3.69
N THR A 67 -3.38 31.01 -4.79
CA THR A 67 -3.71 30.49 -6.12
C THR A 67 -2.53 29.75 -6.73
N THR A 68 -1.31 30.10 -6.35
CA THR A 68 -0.09 29.46 -6.85
C THR A 68 0.19 28.16 -6.09
N PRO A 69 0.32 27.01 -6.79
CA PRO A 69 0.70 25.77 -6.14
C PRO A 69 2.10 25.90 -5.57
N ALA A 70 2.27 25.45 -4.33
CA ALA A 70 3.50 25.65 -3.59
C ALA A 70 4.71 24.89 -4.18
N GLY A 71 4.47 23.86 -5.00
CA GLY A 71 5.51 22.98 -5.52
C GLY A 71 6.03 21.99 -4.46
N PRO A 72 6.68 20.90 -4.92
CA PRO A 72 7.21 19.87 -4.02
C PRO A 72 8.38 20.39 -3.18
N ILE A 73 8.71 19.65 -2.12
CA ILE A 73 9.86 19.93 -1.26
C ILE A 73 10.85 18.77 -1.28
N SER A 74 12.13 19.10 -1.42
CA SER A 74 13.23 18.13 -1.40
C SER A 74 13.61 17.76 0.04
N VAL A 75 13.57 16.47 0.35
CA VAL A 75 13.93 15.91 1.65
C VAL A 75 14.88 14.72 1.49
N ILE A 76 15.71 14.49 2.50
CA ILE A 76 16.63 13.35 2.61
C ILE A 76 16.00 12.35 3.56
N LEU A 77 15.81 11.11 3.12
CA LEU A 77 15.25 10.06 3.97
C LEU A 77 16.32 9.52 4.94
N LEU A 78 15.97 9.39 6.21
CA LEU A 78 16.82 8.83 7.26
C LEU A 78 16.53 7.35 7.51
N GLU A 79 15.37 6.86 7.11
CA GLU A 79 14.95 5.45 7.15
C GLU A 79 14.29 5.04 5.83
N ASP A 80 14.12 3.73 5.63
CA ASP A 80 13.37 3.22 4.48
C ASP A 80 11.88 3.50 4.70
N VAL A 81 11.30 4.39 3.87
CA VAL A 81 9.90 4.80 3.98
C VAL A 81 9.07 4.19 2.86
N GLU A 82 8.04 3.46 3.24
CA GLU A 82 7.11 2.80 2.33
C GLU A 82 6.47 3.77 1.33
N GLY A 83 6.67 3.52 0.04
CA GLY A 83 6.08 4.32 -1.05
C GLY A 83 6.77 5.64 -1.35
N VAL A 84 7.82 6.02 -0.60
CA VAL A 84 8.57 7.27 -0.82
C VAL A 84 9.99 6.98 -1.33
N GLY A 85 10.74 6.10 -0.66
CA GLY A 85 12.11 5.80 -1.07
C GLY A 85 12.93 5.08 -0.01
N HIS A 86 14.22 4.91 -0.29
CA HIS A 86 15.17 4.23 0.60
C HIS A 86 15.95 5.22 1.46
N GLN A 87 16.55 4.70 2.52
CA GLN A 87 17.43 5.44 3.41
C GLN A 87 18.57 6.13 2.63
N PHE A 88 18.78 7.41 2.94
CA PHE A 88 19.73 8.36 2.32
C PHE A 88 19.46 8.70 0.85
N ASP A 89 18.24 8.52 0.37
CA ASP A 89 17.81 9.07 -0.92
C ASP A 89 17.26 10.49 -0.76
N VAL A 90 17.53 11.32 -1.75
CA VAL A 90 16.98 12.67 -1.88
C VAL A 90 15.73 12.57 -2.75
N VAL A 91 14.57 12.89 -2.18
CA VAL A 91 13.27 12.73 -2.83
C VAL A 91 12.52 14.05 -2.80
N GLU A 92 11.85 14.38 -3.90
CA GLU A 92 10.90 15.47 -3.97
C GLU A 92 9.51 14.95 -3.62
N VAL A 93 8.96 15.44 -2.51
CA VAL A 93 7.68 14.97 -1.96
C VAL A 93 6.72 16.15 -1.83
N ASP A 94 5.42 15.86 -1.80
CA ASP A 94 4.43 16.87 -1.46
C ASP A 94 4.65 17.43 -0.03
N ARG A 95 4.38 18.73 0.14
CA ARG A 95 4.66 19.47 1.37
C ARG A 95 3.84 18.98 2.55
N GLU A 96 2.61 18.54 2.32
CA GLU A 96 1.75 18.00 3.38
C GLU A 96 2.35 16.72 3.95
N ILE A 97 2.72 15.78 3.08
CA ILE A 97 3.33 14.50 3.47
C ILE A 97 4.69 14.77 4.14
N ALA A 98 5.51 15.63 3.54
CA ALA A 98 6.82 15.97 4.07
C ALA A 98 6.74 16.57 5.47
N ARG A 99 5.84 17.53 5.72
CA ARG A 99 5.73 18.20 7.02
C ARG A 99 5.00 17.37 8.06
N ASN A 100 3.90 16.70 7.69
CA ASN A 100 3.03 16.02 8.66
C ASN A 100 3.54 14.63 9.02
N ASP A 101 4.08 13.88 8.05
CA ASP A 101 4.62 12.55 8.29
C ASP A 101 6.14 12.62 8.40
N LEU A 102 6.85 12.89 7.30
CA LEU A 102 8.29 12.61 7.22
C LEU A 102 9.15 13.42 8.20
N LEU A 103 9.02 14.75 8.20
CA LEU A 103 9.85 15.65 9.01
C LEU A 103 9.41 15.62 10.47
N LEU A 104 8.09 15.61 10.73
CA LEU A 104 7.55 15.60 12.09
C LEU A 104 7.92 14.32 12.83
N THR A 105 7.83 13.17 12.15
CA THR A 105 8.20 11.87 12.73
C THR A 105 9.71 11.58 12.64
N ARG A 106 10.52 12.53 12.14
CA ARG A 106 11.98 12.43 11.98
C ARG A 106 12.44 11.28 11.07
N LYS A 107 11.59 10.87 10.13
CA LYS A 107 11.94 9.89 9.07
C LYS A 107 12.75 10.52 7.96
N ALA A 108 12.66 11.84 7.81
CA ALA A 108 13.42 12.60 6.83
C ALA A 108 13.95 13.90 7.44
N GLN A 109 14.93 14.47 6.75
CA GLN A 109 15.50 15.78 7.04
C GLN A 109 15.41 16.67 5.79
N TYR A 110 15.44 17.99 5.98
CA TYR A 110 15.50 18.92 4.84
C TYR A 110 16.77 18.69 4.01
N ALA A 111 16.67 18.87 2.70
CA ALA A 111 17.83 18.82 1.81
C ALA A 111 18.66 20.12 1.89
N SER A 112 19.19 20.44 3.07
CA SER A 112 20.12 21.54 3.27
C SER A 112 21.48 21.20 2.63
N PRO A 113 22.22 22.18 2.05
CA PRO A 113 23.57 21.93 1.52
C PRO A 113 24.55 21.31 2.52
N PHE A 114 24.36 21.57 3.82
CA PHE A 114 25.13 20.95 4.89
C PHE A 114 24.76 19.48 5.08
N ASP A 115 23.46 19.19 5.17
CA ASP A 115 22.93 17.85 5.38
C ASP A 115 23.21 16.93 4.17
N LEU A 116 23.14 17.47 2.95
CA LEU A 116 23.46 16.72 1.72
C LEU A 116 24.90 16.18 1.75
N LYS A 117 25.86 16.97 2.22
CA LYS A 117 27.25 16.54 2.36
C LYS A 117 27.39 15.47 3.44
N TYR A 118 26.86 15.76 4.63
CA TYR A 118 26.96 14.85 5.78
C TYR A 118 26.34 13.47 5.50
N TYR A 119 25.12 13.44 4.94
CA TYR A 119 24.45 12.18 4.62
C TYR A 119 25.00 11.53 3.35
N GLY A 120 25.59 12.29 2.43
CA GLY A 120 26.36 11.75 1.31
C GLY A 120 27.55 10.91 1.80
N ASP A 121 28.36 11.47 2.70
CA ASP A 121 29.51 10.78 3.29
C ASP A 121 29.09 9.54 4.09
N LEU A 122 27.97 9.62 4.83
CA LEU A 122 27.42 8.48 5.55
C LEU A 122 26.94 7.36 4.62
N LYS A 123 26.27 7.72 3.52
CA LYS A 123 25.79 6.75 2.51
C LYS A 123 26.96 5.98 1.90
N GLU A 124 28.09 6.64 1.65
CA GLU A 124 29.30 5.99 1.15
C GLU A 124 29.90 5.02 2.18
N ARG A 125 29.99 5.44 3.45
CA ARG A 125 30.49 4.57 4.54
C ARG A 125 29.61 3.34 4.78
N MET A 126 28.29 3.50 4.67
CA MET A 126 27.31 2.44 4.95
C MET A 126 26.87 1.65 3.71
N LYS A 127 27.52 1.85 2.55
CA LYS A 127 27.13 1.25 1.28
C LYS A 127 27.02 -0.28 1.35
N ASP A 128 27.98 -0.92 2.03
CA ASP A 128 28.03 -2.38 2.16
C ASP A 128 26.90 -2.93 3.05
N GLU A 129 26.53 -2.20 4.11
CA GLU A 129 25.41 -2.59 4.98
C GLU A 129 24.08 -2.42 4.27
N LEU A 130 23.91 -1.31 3.54
CA LEU A 130 22.72 -1.03 2.76
C LEU A 130 22.50 -2.06 1.65
N ALA A 131 23.58 -2.55 1.02
CA ALA A 131 23.50 -3.61 0.02
C ALA A 131 23.14 -4.99 0.61
N LYS A 132 23.49 -5.25 1.87
CA LYS A 132 23.12 -6.50 2.57
C LYS A 132 21.62 -6.56 2.88
N ARG A 133 20.99 -5.40 3.17
CA ARG A 133 19.56 -5.32 3.47
C ARG A 133 18.71 -5.79 2.30
N VAL A 134 17.64 -6.51 2.62
CA VAL A 134 16.71 -7.01 1.61
C VAL A 134 15.74 -5.90 1.26
N ARG A 135 15.93 -5.28 0.08
CA ARG A 135 15.02 -4.25 -0.44
C ARG A 135 13.95 -4.91 -1.29
N ILE A 136 12.73 -4.94 -0.73
CA ILE A 136 11.54 -5.42 -1.44
C ILE A 136 10.86 -4.21 -2.08
N PRO A 137 10.57 -4.23 -3.39
CA PRO A 137 9.74 -3.22 -4.01
C PRO A 137 8.40 -3.02 -3.29
N PHE A 138 8.02 -1.77 -3.10
CA PHE A 138 6.85 -1.40 -2.31
C PHE A 138 5.55 -2.01 -2.84
N GLU A 139 5.35 -2.01 -4.16
CA GLU A 139 4.18 -2.59 -4.81
C GLU A 139 4.00 -4.06 -4.43
N TRP A 140 5.11 -4.82 -4.38
CA TRP A 140 5.07 -6.25 -4.03
C TRP A 140 4.71 -6.45 -2.56
N LEU A 141 5.18 -5.58 -1.67
CA LEU A 141 4.81 -5.61 -0.26
C LEU A 141 3.32 -5.32 -0.05
N GLN A 142 2.76 -4.34 -0.78
CA GLN A 142 1.32 -4.04 -0.74
C GLN A 142 0.48 -5.22 -1.25
N ILE A 143 0.87 -5.81 -2.38
CA ILE A 143 0.22 -7.00 -2.95
C ILE A 143 0.30 -8.16 -1.94
N GLY A 144 1.48 -8.40 -1.35
CA GLY A 144 1.68 -9.40 -0.31
C GLY A 144 0.73 -9.23 0.87
N ARG A 145 0.66 -8.03 1.44
CA ARG A 145 -0.26 -7.71 2.56
C ARG A 145 -1.72 -7.91 2.19
N ARG A 146 -2.11 -7.58 0.95
CA ARG A 146 -3.48 -7.77 0.46
C ARG A 146 -3.81 -9.25 0.31
N LEU A 147 -2.96 -10.01 -0.38
CA LEU A 147 -3.15 -11.44 -0.62
C LEU A 147 -3.13 -12.26 0.68
N GLN A 148 -2.27 -11.92 1.65
CA GLN A 148 -2.23 -12.61 2.94
C GLN A 148 -3.50 -12.44 3.79
N LYS A 149 -4.19 -11.31 3.65
CA LYS A 149 -5.46 -11.07 4.36
C LYS A 149 -6.61 -11.87 3.77
N MET A 150 -6.49 -12.29 2.51
CA MET A 150 -7.56 -12.97 1.78
C MET A 150 -7.58 -14.46 2.09
N VAL A 151 -8.79 -14.98 2.26
CA VAL A 151 -9.07 -16.42 2.32
C VAL A 151 -9.80 -16.78 1.04
N VAL A 152 -9.23 -17.70 0.27
CA VAL A 152 -9.74 -18.03 -1.06
C VAL A 152 -10.71 -19.21 -0.96
N PRO A 153 -12.02 -19.04 -1.19
CA PRO A 153 -12.92 -20.18 -1.37
C PRO A 153 -12.50 -20.98 -2.61
N LEU A 154 -12.03 -22.20 -2.40
CA LEU A 154 -11.71 -23.15 -3.46
C LEU A 154 -12.98 -23.91 -3.80
N THR A 155 -13.61 -23.49 -4.90
CA THR A 155 -14.90 -24.03 -5.33
C THR A 155 -14.69 -25.34 -6.10
N VAL A 156 -15.30 -26.41 -5.60
CA VAL A 156 -15.19 -27.77 -6.17
C VAL A 156 -16.57 -28.42 -6.31
N SER A 157 -16.73 -29.33 -7.26
CA SER A 157 -17.99 -30.05 -7.46
C SER A 157 -18.22 -31.07 -6.33
N MET A 158 -19.47 -31.23 -5.88
CA MET A 158 -19.85 -32.33 -5.00
C MET A 158 -20.18 -33.60 -5.79
N ASP A 159 -20.75 -33.46 -6.98
CA ASP A 159 -21.30 -34.58 -7.75
C ASP A 159 -20.21 -35.30 -8.58
N ASP A 160 -19.20 -34.56 -9.02
CA ASP A 160 -18.10 -35.09 -9.83
C ASP A 160 -16.84 -35.36 -8.99
N ALA A 161 -16.12 -36.42 -9.33
CA ALA A 161 -14.80 -36.68 -8.75
C ALA A 161 -13.79 -35.63 -9.24
N TRP A 162 -13.08 -35.02 -8.29
CA TRP A 162 -12.11 -33.96 -8.58
C TRP A 162 -10.80 -34.19 -7.82
N THR A 163 -9.73 -33.71 -8.43
CA THR A 163 -8.39 -33.61 -7.82
C THR A 163 -7.99 -32.15 -7.79
N LEU A 164 -7.44 -31.70 -6.67
CA LEU A 164 -7.08 -30.29 -6.51
C LEU A 164 -5.89 -29.93 -7.42
N ASN A 165 -6.20 -29.26 -8.53
CA ASN A 165 -5.23 -28.84 -9.54
C ASN A 165 -5.03 -27.32 -9.53
N LYS A 166 -3.93 -26.86 -10.15
CA LYS A 166 -3.63 -25.43 -10.33
C LYS A 166 -4.80 -24.66 -10.97
N GLY A 167 -5.47 -25.27 -11.95
CA GLY A 167 -6.62 -24.66 -12.65
C GLY A 167 -7.80 -24.33 -11.73
N ILE A 168 -8.09 -25.18 -10.73
CA ILE A 168 -9.18 -24.92 -9.75
C ILE A 168 -8.82 -23.70 -8.89
N VAL A 169 -7.57 -23.61 -8.45
CA VAL A 169 -7.07 -22.47 -7.66
C VAL A 169 -7.11 -21.18 -8.48
N VAL A 170 -6.65 -21.20 -9.74
CA VAL A 170 -6.69 -20.03 -10.63
C VAL A 170 -8.13 -19.60 -10.91
N ALA A 171 -9.04 -20.54 -11.18
CA ALA A 171 -10.46 -20.24 -11.37
C ALA A 171 -11.07 -19.60 -10.12
N SER A 172 -10.75 -20.13 -8.93
CA SER A 172 -11.21 -19.60 -7.64
C SER A 172 -10.65 -18.20 -7.35
N LEU A 173 -9.37 -17.96 -7.67
CA LEU A 173 -8.75 -16.63 -7.54
C LEU A 173 -9.43 -15.61 -8.47
N ARG A 174 -9.77 -16.01 -9.69
CA ARG A 174 -10.51 -15.17 -10.65
C ARG A 174 -11.91 -14.81 -10.16
N GLN A 175 -12.61 -15.72 -9.47
CA GLN A 175 -13.92 -15.42 -8.85
C GLN A 175 -13.82 -14.29 -7.81
N ILE A 176 -12.67 -14.17 -7.13
CA ILE A 176 -12.41 -13.11 -6.14
C ILE A 176 -11.86 -11.82 -6.81
N GLY A 177 -11.56 -11.89 -8.10
CA GLY A 177 -11.01 -10.77 -8.87
C GLY A 177 -9.49 -10.66 -8.83
N VAL A 178 -8.78 -11.75 -8.54
CA VAL A 178 -7.31 -11.85 -8.64
C VAL A 178 -6.97 -12.71 -9.84
N ASP A 179 -6.36 -12.11 -10.86
CA ASP A 179 -5.88 -12.85 -12.04
C ASP A 179 -4.40 -13.21 -11.87
N VAL A 180 -4.07 -14.48 -12.13
CA VAL A 180 -2.75 -15.06 -11.87
C VAL A 180 -2.39 -15.99 -13.02
N LEU A 181 -1.10 -16.02 -13.38
CA LEU A 181 -0.56 -16.97 -14.36
C LEU A 181 -0.42 -18.37 -13.75
N ASP A 182 -0.71 -19.42 -14.55
CA ASP A 182 -0.68 -20.81 -14.07
C ASP A 182 0.68 -21.24 -13.47
N GLY A 183 1.79 -20.72 -14.00
CA GLY A 183 3.15 -20.97 -13.50
C GLY A 183 3.47 -20.32 -12.15
N ALA A 184 2.66 -19.37 -11.69
CA ALA A 184 2.88 -18.67 -10.42
C ALA A 184 2.26 -19.39 -9.21
N VAL A 185 1.39 -20.39 -9.43
CA VAL A 185 0.68 -21.10 -8.36
C VAL A 185 1.37 -22.42 -8.03
N HIS A 186 1.73 -22.60 -6.77
CA HIS A 186 2.32 -23.82 -6.24
C HIS A 186 1.42 -24.46 -5.18
N LEU A 187 1.01 -25.69 -5.44
CA LEU A 187 0.18 -26.51 -4.55
C LEU A 187 1.04 -27.51 -3.76
N PRO A 188 0.51 -28.05 -2.64
CA PRO A 188 1.12 -29.18 -1.95
C PRO A 188 1.22 -30.40 -2.88
N VAL A 189 2.27 -31.20 -2.68
CA VAL A 189 2.48 -32.48 -3.40
C VAL A 189 1.40 -33.51 -3.02
N GLU A 190 0.80 -33.37 -1.83
CA GLU A 190 -0.31 -34.21 -1.39
C GLU A 190 -1.57 -33.93 -2.21
N ALA A 191 -1.90 -34.85 -3.12
CA ALA A 191 -3.08 -34.77 -3.96
C ALA A 191 -4.36 -34.92 -3.11
N ILE A 192 -5.04 -33.81 -2.84
CA ILE A 192 -6.35 -33.81 -2.20
C ILE A 192 -7.38 -34.15 -3.27
N SER A 193 -8.11 -35.25 -3.04
CA SER A 193 -9.14 -35.74 -3.94
C SER A 193 -10.48 -35.79 -3.21
N GLY A 194 -11.53 -35.40 -3.90
CA GLY A 194 -12.93 -35.51 -3.47
C GLY A 194 -13.73 -36.37 -4.45
N PRO A 195 -15.04 -36.55 -4.21
CA PRO A 195 -15.90 -35.74 -3.36
C PRO A 195 -16.04 -36.36 -1.96
N ASN A 196 -15.55 -35.66 -0.93
CA ASN A 196 -15.73 -36.07 0.46
C ASN A 196 -16.25 -34.87 1.27
N PHE A 197 -17.42 -35.05 1.89
CA PHE A 197 -18.05 -34.05 2.74
C PHE A 197 -17.16 -33.63 3.93
N GLU A 198 -16.30 -34.52 4.43
CA GLU A 198 -15.38 -34.22 5.52
C GLU A 198 -14.32 -33.18 5.15
N LEU A 199 -14.06 -32.98 3.85
CA LEU A 199 -13.12 -31.98 3.37
C LEU A 199 -13.75 -30.58 3.30
N GLU A 200 -15.06 -30.45 3.51
CA GLU A 200 -15.74 -29.17 3.49
C GLU A 200 -15.20 -28.21 4.56
N ALA A 201 -15.02 -26.95 4.18
CA ALA A 201 -14.39 -25.92 5.00
C ALA A 201 -12.96 -26.23 5.47
N ARG A 202 -12.30 -27.27 4.91
CA ARG A 202 -10.90 -27.57 5.21
C ARG A 202 -10.00 -26.45 4.68
N LEU A 203 -9.07 -26.02 5.53
CA LEU A 203 -8.07 -25.03 5.15
C LEU A 203 -6.88 -25.71 4.46
N ILE A 204 -6.51 -25.18 3.30
CA ILE A 204 -5.42 -25.67 2.46
C ILE A 204 -4.45 -24.52 2.26
N ARG A 205 -3.14 -24.79 2.37
CA ARG A 205 -2.11 -23.81 2.05
C ARG A 205 -1.63 -23.97 0.63
N PHE A 206 -1.53 -22.86 -0.08
CA PHE A 206 -0.88 -22.78 -1.38
C PHE A 206 0.00 -21.53 -1.43
N TYR A 207 0.95 -21.51 -2.35
CA TYR A 207 1.89 -20.41 -2.51
C TYR A 207 1.69 -19.75 -3.86
N ILE A 208 1.74 -18.42 -3.87
CA ILE A 208 1.81 -17.61 -5.10
C ILE A 208 3.20 -16.98 -5.18
N VAL A 209 3.81 -17.06 -6.36
CA VAL A 209 5.12 -16.47 -6.64
C VAL A 209 4.95 -15.29 -7.59
N ILE A 210 5.38 -14.11 -7.16
CA ILE A 210 5.41 -12.90 -7.98
C ILE A 210 6.83 -12.73 -8.55
N ASN A 211 6.91 -12.59 -9.88
CA ASN A 211 8.15 -12.35 -10.62
C ASN A 211 9.31 -13.30 -10.28
N LYS A 212 9.01 -14.57 -9.94
CA LYS A 212 10.01 -15.58 -9.57
C LYS A 212 10.91 -15.18 -8.38
N GLN A 213 10.47 -14.24 -7.55
CA GLN A 213 11.27 -13.67 -6.44
C GLN A 213 10.49 -13.63 -5.13
N TYR A 214 9.22 -13.23 -5.17
CA TYR A 214 8.44 -12.99 -3.96
C TYR A 214 7.39 -14.08 -3.76
N VAL A 215 7.57 -14.89 -2.72
CA VAL A 215 6.70 -16.01 -2.36
C VAL A 215 5.72 -15.57 -1.28
N ILE A 216 4.43 -15.71 -1.56
CA ILE A 216 3.35 -15.32 -0.67
C ILE A 216 2.59 -16.58 -0.24
N PRO A 217 2.55 -16.90 1.07
CA PRO A 217 1.68 -17.94 1.59
C PRO A 217 0.23 -17.44 1.59
N MET A 218 -0.65 -18.19 0.92
CA MET A 218 -2.09 -17.96 0.93
C MET A 218 -2.82 -19.15 1.52
N ILE A 219 -4.05 -18.89 1.96
CA ILE A 219 -4.91 -19.91 2.55
C ILE A 219 -6.17 -20.02 1.69
N GLY A 220 -6.42 -21.23 1.21
CA GLY A 220 -7.65 -21.64 0.57
C GLY A 220 -8.57 -22.32 1.58
N ARG A 221 -9.87 -22.10 1.45
CA ARG A 221 -10.92 -22.84 2.16
C ARG A 221 -11.67 -23.65 1.13
N LEU A 222 -11.72 -24.97 1.28
CA LEU A 222 -12.49 -25.80 0.36
C LEU A 222 -13.99 -25.56 0.54
N SER A 223 -14.71 -25.40 -0.58
CA SER A 223 -16.17 -25.25 -0.61
C SER A 223 -16.75 -26.08 -1.75
N HIS A 224 -17.63 -27.02 -1.40
CA HIS A 224 -18.34 -27.83 -2.37
C HIS A 224 -19.57 -27.10 -2.92
N ILE A 225 -19.75 -27.20 -4.23
CA ILE A 225 -20.91 -26.69 -4.96
C ILE A 225 -21.60 -27.90 -5.59
N SER A 226 -22.93 -27.96 -5.46
CA SER A 226 -23.79 -28.88 -6.20
C SER A 226 -24.88 -28.07 -6.89
N ALA A 227 -25.45 -28.61 -7.96
CA ALA A 227 -26.65 -28.05 -8.57
C ALA A 227 -27.89 -28.26 -7.67
N ASP A 228 -27.86 -29.28 -6.82
CA ASP A 228 -28.95 -29.56 -5.88
C ASP A 228 -28.78 -28.70 -4.62
N GLU A 229 -29.70 -27.75 -4.40
CA GLU A 229 -29.71 -26.88 -3.22
C GLU A 229 -29.75 -27.67 -1.90
N SER A 230 -30.34 -28.86 -1.89
CA SER A 230 -30.44 -29.74 -0.71
C SER A 230 -29.09 -30.33 -0.28
N LYS A 231 -28.15 -30.46 -1.20
CA LYS A 231 -26.81 -31.00 -0.95
C LYS A 231 -25.81 -29.91 -0.56
N GLN A 232 -26.15 -28.64 -0.80
CA GLN A 232 -25.24 -27.54 -0.54
C GLN A 232 -25.13 -27.26 0.96
N ALA A 233 -23.93 -27.43 1.51
CA ALA A 233 -23.65 -27.04 2.88
C ALA A 233 -23.44 -25.52 2.95
N LEU A 234 -24.36 -24.82 3.62
CA LEU A 234 -24.23 -23.39 3.86
C LEU A 234 -23.30 -23.16 5.05
N TYR A 235 -22.02 -22.95 4.78
CA TYR A 235 -21.11 -22.40 5.78
C TYR A 235 -21.26 -20.88 5.79
N PRO A 236 -21.31 -20.24 6.97
CA PRO A 236 -21.30 -18.79 7.02
C PRO A 236 -19.98 -18.30 6.43
N ASP A 237 -20.06 -17.60 5.30
CA ASP A 237 -18.95 -16.85 4.70
C ASP A 237 -18.49 -15.82 5.70
N THR A 238 -17.59 -16.26 6.57
CA THR A 238 -17.02 -15.41 7.59
C THR A 238 -15.82 -14.75 6.95
N ASP A 239 -15.99 -13.48 6.58
CA ASP A 239 -14.92 -12.52 6.24
C ASP A 239 -13.92 -12.29 7.40
N LYS A 240 -14.08 -13.03 8.50
CA LYS A 240 -13.23 -12.94 9.67
C LYS A 240 -11.85 -13.48 9.32
N ALA A 241 -10.83 -12.70 9.66
CA ALA A 241 -9.44 -13.13 9.59
C ALA A 241 -9.27 -14.46 10.36
N ILE A 242 -8.55 -15.40 9.75
CA ILE A 242 -8.35 -16.74 10.31
C ILE A 242 -7.53 -16.64 11.59
N THR A 243 -8.07 -17.19 12.68
CA THR A 243 -7.36 -17.26 13.96
C THR A 243 -6.27 -18.34 13.90
N SER A 244 -5.14 -18.12 14.59
CA SER A 244 -4.05 -19.09 14.70
C SER A 244 -4.51 -20.46 15.21
N GLU A 245 -5.54 -20.51 16.06
CA GLU A 245 -6.18 -21.75 16.54
C GLU A 245 -6.83 -22.55 15.41
N GLN A 246 -7.50 -21.88 14.46
CA GLN A 246 -8.12 -22.54 13.32
C GLN A 246 -7.06 -23.16 12.41
N LEU A 247 -5.92 -22.47 12.21
CA LEU A 247 -4.79 -23.04 11.48
C LEU A 247 -4.25 -24.30 12.15
N ARG A 248 -4.06 -24.26 13.48
CA ARG A 248 -3.58 -25.41 14.27
C ARG A 248 -4.50 -26.62 14.18
N LYS A 249 -5.82 -26.43 14.13
CA LYS A 249 -6.80 -27.52 13.95
C LYS A 249 -6.55 -28.32 12.66
N PHE A 250 -6.09 -27.65 11.61
CA PHE A 250 -5.77 -28.27 10.32
C PHE A 250 -4.26 -28.56 10.14
N GLY A 251 -3.46 -28.49 11.22
CA GLY A 251 -2.02 -28.76 11.17
C GLY A 251 -1.19 -27.68 10.45
N LEU A 252 -1.74 -26.48 10.27
CA LEU A 252 -1.09 -25.38 9.58
C LEU A 252 -0.43 -24.40 10.58
N VAL A 253 0.77 -23.92 10.24
CA VAL A 253 1.53 -22.92 11.02
C VAL A 253 1.37 -21.53 10.37
N PRO A 254 1.30 -20.41 11.11
CA PRO A 254 1.35 -19.09 10.49
C PRO A 254 2.71 -18.84 9.82
N GLU A 255 2.70 -18.39 8.57
CA GLU A 255 3.91 -18.15 7.77
C GLU A 255 3.97 -16.69 7.30
N THR A 256 5.20 -16.18 7.14
CA THR A 256 5.44 -14.85 6.58
C THR A 256 5.91 -14.96 5.12
N PRO A 257 5.65 -13.94 4.28
CA PRO A 257 6.14 -13.95 2.90
C PRO A 257 7.66 -14.05 2.85
N TYR A 258 8.18 -14.53 1.74
CA TYR A 258 9.61 -14.62 1.49
C TYR A 258 9.98 -13.82 0.26
N PHE A 259 11.10 -13.11 0.32
CA PHE A 259 11.68 -12.44 -0.82
C PHE A 259 13.06 -13.00 -1.12
N HIS A 260 13.25 -13.49 -2.34
CA HIS A 260 14.53 -13.91 -2.86
C HIS A 260 15.23 -12.76 -3.58
N LYS A 261 16.56 -12.63 -3.38
CA LYS A 261 17.34 -11.54 -3.97
C LYS A 261 17.52 -11.70 -5.49
N SER A 262 17.60 -12.93 -5.97
CA SER A 262 17.70 -13.30 -7.39
C SER A 262 16.37 -13.88 -7.89
N ALA A 263 16.15 -13.85 -9.21
CA ALA A 263 14.91 -14.35 -9.84
C ALA A 263 15.00 -15.86 -10.16
N ASP A 264 15.31 -16.67 -9.15
CA ASP A 264 15.66 -18.09 -9.34
C ASP A 264 14.50 -19.05 -9.00
N ILE A 265 13.32 -18.52 -8.65
CA ILE A 265 12.15 -19.35 -8.32
C ILE A 265 11.44 -19.75 -9.61
N ASP A 266 11.95 -20.81 -10.24
CA ASP A 266 11.33 -21.48 -11.38
C ASP A 266 10.38 -22.62 -10.94
N ASP A 267 9.64 -23.20 -11.89
CA ASP A 267 8.73 -24.33 -11.65
C ASP A 267 9.41 -25.56 -11.02
N ASN A 268 10.72 -25.72 -11.23
CA ASN A 268 11.53 -26.80 -10.66
C ASN A 268 11.97 -26.53 -9.22
N PHE A 269 11.83 -25.30 -8.73
CA PHE A 269 12.13 -24.99 -7.34
C PHE A 269 11.00 -25.55 -6.46
N GLY A 270 11.34 -26.45 -5.55
CA GLY A 270 10.39 -26.99 -4.56
C GLY A 270 9.95 -25.94 -3.54
N VAL A 271 9.14 -24.97 -3.96
CA VAL A 271 8.67 -23.83 -3.14
C VAL A 271 8.04 -24.32 -1.84
N PHE A 272 7.25 -25.39 -1.92
CA PHE A 272 6.54 -25.95 -0.77
C PHE A 272 7.50 -26.52 0.28
N ASP A 273 8.49 -27.30 -0.14
CA ASP A 273 9.50 -27.88 0.76
C ASP A 273 10.39 -26.81 1.37
N PHE A 274 10.78 -25.80 0.57
CA PHE A 274 11.55 -24.66 1.04
C PHE A 274 10.80 -23.87 2.12
N MET A 275 9.54 -23.53 1.88
CA MET A 275 8.72 -22.78 2.84
C MET A 275 8.42 -23.61 4.10
N LYS A 276 8.17 -24.92 3.96
CA LYS A 276 7.97 -25.83 5.10
C LYS A 276 9.24 -25.97 5.95
N ALA A 277 10.42 -26.05 5.32
CA ALA A 277 11.70 -26.07 6.02
C ALA A 277 11.96 -24.75 6.78
N ARG A 278 11.56 -23.62 6.21
CA ARG A 278 11.63 -22.30 6.87
C ARG A 278 10.67 -22.23 8.06
N ALA A 279 9.43 -22.68 7.90
CA ALA A 279 8.42 -22.67 8.96
C ALA A 279 8.83 -23.54 10.18
N LYS A 280 9.66 -24.57 9.99
CA LYS A 280 10.20 -25.39 11.08
C LYS A 280 11.36 -24.75 11.85
N LYS A 281 12.06 -23.78 11.24
CA LYS A 281 13.24 -23.12 11.84
C LYS A 281 12.87 -21.90 12.68
N VAL A 282 11.64 -21.39 12.54
CA VAL A 282 11.08 -20.26 13.29
C VAL A 282 10.37 -20.82 14.52
#